data_AF-A0A662TCF3-F1
#
_entry.id   AF-A0A662TCF3-F1
#
_cell.length_a   1.000
_cell.length_b   1.000
_cell.length_c   1.000
_cell.angle_alpha   90.00
_cell.angle_beta   90.00
_cell.angle_gamma   90.00
#
_symmetry.space_group_name_H-M   'P 1'
#
loop_
_entity.id
_entity.type
_entity.pdbx_description
1 polymer ?
#
loop_
_entity_poly.entity_id
_entity_poly.type
_entity_poly.pdbx_seq_one_letter_code
_entity_poly.pdbx_strand_id
1 'polypeptide(L)' 'MLLKILSPVIVISFLVLIHELGHFYLARRFGMHIQQFSIGFGPPIFQFTRNS' A
#
# COMPACT_ATOMS: atom_id res chain seq x y z
N MET A 1 -27.75 0.16 7.07
CA MET A 1 -27.45 -0.86 6.04
C MET A 1 -26.15 -0.54 5.30
N LEU A 2 -25.99 0.68 4.77
CA LEU A 2 -24.77 1.12 4.08
C LEU A 2 -23.48 1.02 4.92
N LEU A 3 -23.50 1.52 6.17
CA LEU A 3 -22.34 1.47 7.07
C LEU A 3 -21.84 0.05 7.36
N LYS A 4 -22.73 -0.95 7.37
CA LYS A 4 -22.34 -2.36 7.63
C LYS A 4 -21.49 -2.93 6.48
N ILE A 5 -21.69 -2.41 5.27
CA ILE A 5 -20.97 -2.85 4.07
C ILE A 5 -19.69 -2.03 3.89
N LEU A 6 -19.71 -0.72 4.17
CA LEU A 6 -18.52 0.12 4.05
C LEU A 6 -17.49 -0.08 5.17
N SER A 7 -17.94 -0.37 6.40
CA SER A 7 -17.05 -0.54 7.56
C SER A 7 -15.91 -1.54 7.32
N PRO A 8 -16.14 -2.79 6.84
CA PRO A 8 -15.05 -3.73 6.60
C PRO A 8 -14.10 -3.26 5.50
N VAL A 9 -14.59 -2.60 4.45
CA VAL A 9 -13.75 -2.07 3.36
C VAL A 9 -12.79 -1.03 3.91
N ILE A 10 -13.29 -0.08 4.70
CA ILE A 10 -12.48 0.97 5.30
C ILE A 10 -11.42 0.39 6.24
N VAL A 11 -11.80 -0.56 7.10
CA VAL A 11 -10.88 -1.19 8.07
C VAL A 11 -9.78 -1.97 7.34
N ILE A 12 -10.14 -2.77 6.34
CA ILE A 12 -9.15 -3.54 5.57
C ILE A 12 -8.22 -2.62 4.79
N SER A 13 -8.74 -1.58 4.13
CA SER A 13 -7.92 -0.60 3.43
C SER A 13 -6.91 0.06 4.37
N PHE A 14 -7.33 0.46 5.57
CA PHE A 14 -6.44 1.11 6.53
C PHE A 14 -5.41 0.12 7.12
N LEU A 15 -5.82 -1.11 7.39
CA LEU A 15 -4.95 -2.17 7.88
C LEU A 15 -3.82 -2.48 6.88
N VAL A 16 -4.16 -2.63 5.60
CA VAL A 16 -3.20 -2.90 4.53
C VAL A 16 -2.21 -1.74 4.37
N LEU A 17 -2.71 -0.50 4.45
CA LEU A 17 -1.88 0.71 4.40
C LEU A 17 -0.83 0.71 5.52
N ILE A 18 -1.22 0.42 6.76
CA ILE A 18 -0.28 0.32 7.89
C ILE A 18 0.68 -0.88 7.72
N HIS A 19 0.19 -2.01 7.22
CA HIS A 19 1.01 -3.21 7.00
C HIS A 19 2.17 -2.94 6.05
N GLU A 20 1.88 -2.37 4.89
CA GLU A 20 2.90 -2.04 3.88
C GLU A 20 3.84 -0.94 4.39
N LEU A 21 3.31 0.07 5.09
CA LEU A 21 4.12 1.10 5.74
C LEU A 21 5.09 0.50 6.77
N GLY A 22 4.67 -0.52 7.52
CA GLY A 22 5.52 -1.24 8.48
C GLY A 22 6.70 -1.94 7.79
N HIS A 23 6.43 -2.64 6.68
CA HIS A 23 7.48 -3.25 5.86
C HIS A 23 8.45 -2.21 5.30
N PHE A 24 7.93 -1.10 4.78
CA PHE A 24 8.76 -0.01 4.27
C PHE A 24 9.63 0.60 5.36
N TYR A 25 9.07 0.87 6.53
CA TYR A 25 9.78 1.44 7.68
C TYR A 25 10.91 0.51 8.16
N LEU A 26 10.62 -0.78 8.31
CA LEU A 26 11.61 -1.77 8.71
C LEU A 26 12.71 -1.92 7.64
N ALA A 27 12.35 -2.10 6.37
CA ALA A 27 13.31 -2.23 5.28
C ALA A 27 14.23 -1.00 5.16
N ARG A 28 13.68 0.21 5.33
CA ARG A 28 14.49 1.45 5.38
C ARG A 28 15.45 1.47 6.57
N ARG A 29 15.01 0.97 7.74
CA ARG A 29 15.85 0.88 8.95
C ARG A 29 16.97 -0.15 8.82
N PHE A 30 16.77 -1.20 8.02
CA PHE A 30 17.81 -2.18 7.67
C PHE A 30 18.70 -1.74 6.50
N GLY A 31 18.53 -0.51 5.98
CA GLY A 31 19.36 0.01 4.89
C GLY A 31 19.02 -0.57 3.51
N MET A 32 17.87 -1.23 3.36
CA MET A 32 17.42 -1.74 2.06
C MET A 32 16.82 -0.60 1.23
N HIS A 33 17.32 -0.43 0.00
CA HIS A 33 16.81 0.56 -0.94
C HIS A 33 15.55 0.04 -1.64
N ILE A 34 14.38 0.48 -1.19
CA ILE A 34 13.08 0.06 -1.73
C ILE A 34 12.77 0.91 -2.95
N GLN A 35 12.63 0.28 -4.12
CA GLN A 35 12.43 0.99 -5.39
C GLN A 35 10.98 1.40 -5.63
N GLN A 36 10.00 0.64 -5.11
CA GLN A 36 8.58 0.91 -5.30
C GLN A 36 7.79 0.54 -4.03
N PHE A 37 7.03 1.51 -3.52
CA PHE A 37 6.04 1.29 -2.47
C PHE A 37 4.68 1.10 -3.15
N SER A 38 4.11 -0.09 -3.02
CA SER A 38 2.75 -0.39 -3.48
C SER A 38 1.78 -0.25 -2.31
N ILE A 39 0.53 0.11 -2.59
CA ILE A 39 -0.56 0.04 -1.61
C ILE A 39 -1.66 -0.83 -2.21
N GLY A 40 -1.86 -2.03 -1.66
CA GLY A 40 -2.92 -2.97 -2.06
C GLY A 40 -2.47 -4.14 -2.94
N PHE A 41 -3.46 -4.87 -3.50
CA PHE A 41 -3.24 -6.12 -4.24
C PHE A 41 -3.43 -5.91 -5.74
N GLY A 42 -2.35 -5.99 -6.52
CA GLY A 42 -2.41 -6.02 -7.99
C GLY A 42 -1.38 -5.13 -8.69
N PRO A 43 -1.30 -5.21 -10.02
CA PRO A 43 -0.47 -4.31 -10.81
C PRO A 43 -0.92 -2.86 -10.61
N PRO A 44 -0.01 -1.87 -10.69
CA PRO A 44 -0.37 -0.47 -10.53
C PRO A 44 -1.43 -0.08 -11.54
N ILE A 45 -2.54 0.49 -11.05
CA ILE A 45 -3.69 0.89 -11.88
C ILE A 45 -3.29 1.97 -12.89
N PHE A 46 -2.31 2.81 -12.53
CA PHE A 46 -1.68 3.79 -13.42
C PHE A 46 -0.16 3.69 -13.27
N GLN A 47 0.53 3.50 -14.40
CA GLN A 47 1.98 3.57 -14.50
C GLN A 47 2.33 4.67 -15.49
N PHE A 48 2.96 5.74 -15.00
CA PHE A 48 3.53 6.77 -15.87
C PHE A 48 4.96 6.37 -16.20
N THR A 49 5.16 5.76 -17.36
CA THR A 49 6.50 5.50 -17.90
C THR A 49 7.11 6.83 -18.30
N ARG A 50 8.02 7.35 -17.49
CA ARG A 50 8.86 8.49 -17.87
C ARG A 50 9.94 7.97 -18.82
N ASN A 51 9.66 8.02 -20.12
CA ASN A 51 10.67 7.76 -21.15
C ASN A 51 11.71 8.88 -21.06
N SER A 52 12.96 8.52 -20.74
CA SER A 52 14.10 9.44 -20.77
C SER A 52 14.75 9.46 -22.14
#